data_AF-A0A4Z0YIL9-F1
#
_entry.id   AF-A0A4Z0YIL9-F1
#
_cell.length_a   1.000
_cell.length_b   1.000
_cell.length_c   1.000
_cell.angle_alpha   90.00
_cell.angle_beta   90.00
_cell.angle_gamma   90.00
#
_symmetry.space_group_name_H-M   'P 1'
#
loop_
_entity.id
_entity.type
_entity.pdbx_description
1 polymer ?
#
loop_
_entity_poly.entity_id
_entity_poly.type
_entity_poly.pdbx_seq_one_letter_code
_entity_poly.pdbx_strand_id
1 'polypeptide(L)'
;MGISEEAAWEYGEALRAMAARLETRNIKFMRLWDLLELRSHRFHQGNQESAKAYYLEHATYIRRELIHRYSDAQSNASVSVTTDEDWAATHATYVGVLARKAAESTESIATQMIKRGKAYSTALRANLPDYVRLSIHDSSGKDKISMALVPNPREKGSIGLMPWRSVIAIDSDGSYRTVYPDQIQDTHDLIYKNGQPYFFREKSELFHWSDSGLQVTFEHLYPCGIIIRPVHHSTSMRLIPMQKVRHLSNNFSPIVLRGFSETHDEDVWVNKGHELGKILTWAVTGTIFKVMNLREESRMANNVTSNESLPMHFDGIFKFDDCEDPVTGEVKKVLSPPGYQYFTCLETAPKGDGHTLFCNSRLFFRFLPVPWSLERLDPVTWEMTNGGFWSNVHKGLPLIMRHPVTNAPCVRWHSPWDSDRTKYSTYNIRIENEDQSLTELVEKMVYNFRTCLRFTWEKGDLLVNDNISMLHTRTSYTSNCDREMWRIHLD
;
A
#
# COMPACT_ATOMS: atom_id res chain seq x y z
N MET A 1 -9.25 -14.70 -30.26
CA MET A 1 -9.07 -13.70 -29.19
C MET A 1 -9.18 -12.26 -29.70
N GLY A 2 -8.98 -11.99 -31.01
CA GLY A 2 -9.24 -10.68 -31.62
C GLY A 2 -8.20 -9.60 -31.27
N ILE A 3 -7.05 -9.99 -30.72
CA ILE A 3 -5.94 -9.07 -30.39
C ILE A 3 -4.89 -9.24 -31.48
N SER A 4 -4.48 -8.15 -32.12
CA SER A 4 -3.42 -8.17 -33.12
C SER A 4 -2.06 -8.45 -32.48
N GLU A 5 -1.11 -8.95 -33.27
CA GLU A 5 0.28 -9.11 -32.81
C GLU A 5 0.85 -7.75 -32.38
N GLU A 6 0.54 -6.70 -33.13
CA GLU A 6 0.96 -5.33 -32.80
C GLU A 6 0.46 -4.88 -31.43
N ALA A 7 -0.82 -5.08 -31.11
CA ALA A 7 -1.37 -4.73 -29.80
C ALA A 7 -0.71 -5.54 -28.66
N ALA A 8 -0.40 -6.83 -28.90
CA ALA A 8 0.28 -7.67 -27.93
C ALA A 8 1.73 -7.21 -27.69
N TRP A 9 2.43 -6.79 -28.75
CA TRP A 9 3.76 -6.19 -28.65
C TRP A 9 3.74 -4.89 -27.86
N GLU A 10 2.85 -3.98 -28.21
CA GLU A 10 2.74 -2.65 -27.60
C GLU A 10 2.41 -2.73 -26.12
N TYR A 11 1.50 -3.63 -25.74
CA TYR A 11 1.21 -3.92 -24.34
C TYR A 11 2.47 -4.38 -23.59
N GLY A 12 3.23 -5.30 -24.17
CA GLY A 12 4.47 -5.82 -23.59
C GLY A 12 5.55 -4.75 -23.43
N GLU A 13 5.69 -3.83 -24.39
CA GLU A 13 6.64 -2.72 -24.32
C GLU A 13 6.21 -1.64 -23.33
N ALA A 14 4.91 -1.34 -23.25
CA ALA A 14 4.37 -0.42 -22.26
C ALA A 14 4.68 -0.89 -20.82
N LEU A 15 4.56 -2.19 -20.54
CA LEU A 15 4.94 -2.76 -19.23
C LEU A 15 6.44 -2.62 -18.93
N ARG A 16 7.31 -2.85 -19.92
CA ARG A 16 8.77 -2.69 -19.75
C ARG A 16 9.15 -1.23 -19.53
N ALA A 17 8.59 -0.32 -20.30
CA ALA A 17 8.79 1.13 -20.14
C ALA A 17 8.30 1.59 -18.75
N MET A 18 7.17 1.05 -18.28
CA MET A 18 6.66 1.32 -16.95
C MET A 18 7.60 0.80 -15.85
N ALA A 19 8.10 -0.43 -15.97
CA ALA A 19 9.07 -1.01 -15.05
C ALA A 19 10.36 -0.18 -14.95
N ALA A 20 10.88 0.30 -16.10
CA ALA A 20 12.04 1.19 -16.14
C ALA A 20 11.73 2.54 -15.47
N ARG A 21 10.61 3.17 -15.81
CA ARG A 21 10.18 4.47 -15.24
C ARG A 21 9.93 4.42 -13.73
N LEU A 22 9.44 3.28 -13.23
CA LEU A 22 9.20 3.05 -11.80
C LEU A 22 10.43 2.45 -11.09
N GLU A 23 11.56 2.33 -11.79
CA GLU A 23 12.80 1.76 -11.27
C GLU A 23 12.63 0.39 -10.61
N THR A 24 11.76 -0.47 -11.16
CA THR A 24 11.55 -1.81 -10.63
C THR A 24 12.72 -2.72 -11.03
N ARG A 25 13.75 -2.80 -10.17
CA ARG A 25 15.01 -3.52 -10.48
C ARG A 25 14.90 -5.05 -10.35
N ASN A 26 13.85 -5.54 -9.68
CA ASN A 26 13.65 -6.96 -9.38
C ASN A 26 12.65 -7.66 -10.33
N ILE A 27 12.28 -7.00 -11.44
CA ILE A 27 11.35 -7.55 -12.43
C ILE A 27 12.12 -7.77 -13.73
N LYS A 28 12.12 -9.00 -14.23
CA LYS A 28 12.65 -9.36 -15.54
C LYS A 28 11.52 -9.81 -16.45
N PHE A 29 11.54 -9.36 -17.69
CA PHE A 29 10.55 -9.74 -18.69
C PHE A 29 11.16 -10.76 -19.63
N MET A 30 10.49 -11.90 -19.79
CA MET A 30 10.83 -12.90 -20.80
C MET A 30 9.77 -12.90 -21.90
N ARG A 31 10.21 -13.04 -23.14
CA ARG A 31 9.38 -13.21 -24.32
C ARG A 31 9.32 -14.68 -24.69
N LEU A 32 8.31 -15.05 -25.48
CA LEU A 32 8.08 -16.45 -25.84
C LEU A 32 9.26 -17.07 -26.59
N TRP A 33 9.92 -16.29 -27.46
CA TRP A 33 11.08 -16.78 -28.21
C TRP A 33 12.36 -16.88 -27.38
N ASP A 34 12.44 -16.21 -26.22
CA ASP A 34 13.57 -16.37 -25.30
C ASP A 34 13.62 -17.80 -24.75
N LEU A 35 12.45 -18.42 -24.57
CA LEU A 35 12.30 -19.83 -24.15
C LEU A 35 12.62 -20.84 -25.26
N LEU A 36 12.77 -20.41 -26.51
CA LEU A 36 13.04 -21.30 -27.63
C LEU A 36 14.53 -21.32 -28.01
N GLU A 37 15.37 -20.59 -27.28
CA GLU A 37 16.79 -20.41 -27.59
C GLU A 37 17.02 -20.09 -29.07
N LEU A 38 16.06 -19.43 -29.73
CA LEU A 38 16.16 -19.00 -31.13
C LEU A 38 17.17 -17.87 -31.18
N ARG A 39 18.46 -18.21 -31.04
CA ARG A 39 19.65 -17.36 -30.96
C ARG A 39 19.34 -15.90 -30.57
N SER A 40 18.84 -15.69 -29.36
CA SER A 40 18.61 -14.36 -28.77
C SER A 40 19.85 -13.45 -28.86
N HIS A 41 21.04 -14.05 -28.90
CA HIS A 41 22.32 -13.36 -28.97
C HIS A 41 22.56 -12.57 -30.27
N ARG A 42 21.81 -12.82 -31.36
CA ARG A 42 21.89 -12.01 -32.59
C ARG A 42 20.81 -10.94 -32.72
N PHE A 43 19.75 -11.00 -31.91
CA PHE A 43 18.61 -10.08 -32.01
C PHE A 43 18.69 -8.88 -31.06
N HIS A 44 19.57 -8.94 -30.05
CA HIS A 44 19.88 -7.81 -29.16
C HIS A 44 20.80 -6.75 -29.80
N GLN A 45 21.24 -6.94 -31.05
CA GLN A 45 22.09 -5.98 -31.77
C GLN A 45 21.29 -4.94 -32.60
N GLY A 46 19.97 -5.09 -32.70
CA GLY A 46 19.09 -4.14 -33.40
C GLY A 46 18.33 -3.19 -32.46
N ASN A 47 17.85 -2.07 -33.00
CA ASN A 47 16.98 -1.13 -32.28
C ASN A 47 15.55 -1.71 -32.06
N GLN A 48 14.73 -1.09 -31.20
CA GLN A 48 13.36 -1.57 -30.89
C GLN A 48 12.48 -1.78 -32.13
N GLU A 49 12.65 -0.98 -33.18
CA GLU A 49 11.88 -1.08 -34.42
C GLU A 49 12.16 -2.39 -35.15
N SER A 50 13.44 -2.74 -35.31
CA SER A 50 13.85 -4.01 -35.92
C SER A 50 13.30 -5.22 -35.15
N ALA A 51 13.27 -5.14 -33.83
CA ALA A 51 12.71 -6.20 -32.99
C ALA A 51 11.18 -6.29 -33.13
N LYS A 52 10.46 -5.15 -33.27
CA LYS A 52 9.01 -5.14 -33.54
C LYS A 52 8.71 -5.77 -34.88
N ALA A 53 9.40 -5.34 -35.95
CA ALA A 53 9.23 -5.88 -37.29
C ALA A 53 9.44 -7.40 -37.34
N TYR A 54 10.52 -7.88 -36.74
CA TYR A 54 10.81 -9.31 -36.65
C TYR A 54 9.69 -10.08 -35.93
N TYR A 55 9.21 -9.57 -34.79
CA TYR A 55 8.12 -10.21 -34.07
C TYR A 55 6.85 -10.28 -34.90
N LEU A 56 6.44 -9.19 -35.55
CA LEU A 56 5.22 -9.15 -36.36
C LEU A 56 5.30 -10.17 -37.52
N GLU A 57 6.46 -10.31 -38.14
CA GLU A 57 6.71 -11.28 -39.20
C GLU A 57 6.71 -12.73 -38.69
N HIS A 58 7.29 -12.98 -37.50
CA HIS A 58 7.60 -14.34 -37.02
C HIS A 58 6.71 -14.86 -35.89
N ALA A 59 5.77 -14.07 -35.35
CA ALA A 59 4.95 -14.45 -34.19
C ALA A 59 4.25 -15.80 -34.36
N THR A 60 3.71 -16.07 -35.56
CA THR A 60 3.07 -17.35 -35.89
C THR A 60 4.06 -18.50 -35.90
N TYR A 61 5.25 -18.30 -36.47
CA TYR A 61 6.31 -19.32 -36.48
C TYR A 61 6.79 -19.64 -35.06
N ILE A 62 7.05 -18.60 -34.24
CA ILE A 62 7.47 -18.73 -32.85
C ILE A 62 6.47 -19.57 -32.05
N ARG A 63 5.16 -19.28 -32.19
CA ARG A 63 4.12 -20.07 -31.52
C ARG A 63 4.08 -21.51 -32.02
N ARG A 64 4.21 -21.74 -33.33
CA ARG A 64 4.22 -23.09 -33.90
C ARG A 64 5.42 -23.89 -33.38
N GLU A 65 6.59 -23.27 -33.31
CA GLU A 65 7.82 -23.88 -32.81
C GLU A 65 7.70 -24.25 -31.33
N LEU A 66 7.11 -23.37 -30.50
CA LEU A 66 6.80 -23.69 -29.10
C LEU A 66 5.91 -24.93 -28.99
N ILE A 67 4.83 -24.99 -29.77
CA ILE A 67 3.92 -26.14 -29.79
C ILE A 67 4.68 -27.39 -30.27
N HIS A 68 5.49 -27.28 -31.31
CA HIS A 68 6.24 -28.41 -31.85
C HIS A 68 7.23 -29.00 -30.84
N ARG A 69 8.01 -28.15 -30.14
CA ARG A 69 9.03 -28.60 -29.18
C ARG A 69 8.48 -29.09 -27.85
N TYR A 70 7.40 -28.48 -27.37
CA TYR A 70 6.96 -28.64 -25.98
C TYR A 70 5.55 -29.22 -25.81
N SER A 71 4.83 -29.51 -26.89
CA SER A 71 3.59 -30.27 -26.78
C SER A 71 3.90 -31.75 -26.65
N ASP A 72 3.21 -32.41 -25.72
CA ASP A 72 3.22 -33.86 -25.63
C ASP A 72 2.21 -34.43 -26.64
N ALA A 73 2.71 -35.24 -27.59
CA ALA A 73 1.92 -35.88 -28.63
C ALA A 73 0.89 -36.88 -28.07
N GLN A 74 1.10 -37.41 -26.87
CA GLN A 74 0.15 -38.28 -26.18
C GLN A 74 -0.84 -37.51 -25.29
N SER A 75 -0.57 -36.22 -25.02
CA SER A 75 -1.45 -35.41 -24.18
C SER A 75 -2.73 -35.02 -24.92
N ASN A 76 -3.87 -35.52 -24.44
CA ASN A 76 -5.17 -35.05 -24.90
C ASN A 76 -5.68 -33.92 -24.01
N ALA A 77 -5.84 -32.73 -24.61
CA ALA A 77 -6.31 -31.55 -23.90
C ALA A 77 -7.71 -31.76 -23.30
N SER A 78 -8.62 -32.46 -23.98
CA SER A 78 -9.96 -32.72 -23.46
C SER A 78 -9.93 -33.64 -22.24
N VAL A 79 -9.07 -34.67 -22.25
CA VAL A 79 -8.87 -35.56 -21.09
C VAL A 79 -8.32 -34.78 -19.91
N SER A 80 -7.36 -33.88 -20.13
CA SER A 80 -6.80 -33.13 -19.00
C SER A 80 -7.73 -32.06 -18.43
N VAL A 81 -8.65 -31.52 -19.22
CA VAL A 81 -9.72 -30.67 -18.70
C VAL A 81 -10.65 -31.45 -17.77
N THR A 82 -10.77 -32.77 -17.92
CA THR A 82 -11.59 -33.61 -17.04
C THR A 82 -10.82 -34.26 -15.89
N THR A 83 -9.51 -34.49 -16.02
CA THR A 83 -8.71 -35.23 -15.03
C THR A 83 -7.77 -34.38 -14.18
N ASP A 84 -7.58 -33.10 -14.51
CA ASP A 84 -6.68 -32.20 -13.80
C ASP A 84 -7.42 -30.93 -13.39
N GLU A 85 -7.53 -30.71 -12.08
CA GLU A 85 -8.30 -29.61 -11.48
C GLU A 85 -7.78 -28.23 -11.92
N ASP A 86 -6.47 -28.05 -12.08
CA ASP A 86 -5.87 -26.78 -12.50
C ASP A 86 -6.25 -26.45 -13.96
N TRP A 87 -6.24 -27.46 -14.83
CA TRP A 87 -6.63 -27.29 -16.23
C TRP A 87 -8.14 -27.16 -16.39
N ALA A 88 -8.94 -27.85 -15.57
CA ALA A 88 -10.39 -27.69 -15.51
C ALA A 88 -10.77 -26.24 -15.13
N ALA A 89 -10.19 -25.71 -14.06
CA ALA A 89 -10.44 -24.34 -13.60
C ALA A 89 -9.99 -23.29 -14.65
N THR A 90 -8.83 -23.51 -15.27
CA THR A 90 -8.32 -22.65 -16.35
C THR A 90 -9.26 -22.68 -17.56
N HIS A 91 -9.77 -23.86 -17.92
CA HIS A 91 -10.68 -24.04 -19.05
C HIS A 91 -12.03 -23.36 -18.80
N ALA A 92 -12.64 -23.57 -17.63
CA ALA A 92 -13.88 -22.90 -17.23
C ALA A 92 -13.74 -21.36 -17.30
N THR A 93 -12.60 -20.84 -16.85
CA THR A 93 -12.26 -19.42 -16.98
C THR A 93 -12.25 -18.96 -18.44
N TYR A 94 -11.67 -19.74 -19.36
CA TYR A 94 -11.64 -19.42 -20.79
C TYR A 94 -13.03 -19.47 -21.43
N VAL A 95 -13.86 -20.46 -21.09
CA VAL A 95 -15.23 -20.55 -21.60
C VAL A 95 -16.05 -19.34 -21.17
N GLY A 96 -16.04 -18.97 -19.89
CA GLY A 96 -16.77 -17.80 -19.39
C GLY A 96 -16.33 -16.50 -20.06
N VAL A 97 -15.04 -16.37 -20.34
CA VAL A 97 -14.47 -15.25 -21.09
C VAL A 97 -14.98 -15.19 -22.52
N LEU A 98 -14.96 -16.31 -23.24
CA LEU A 98 -15.34 -16.37 -24.64
C LEU A 98 -16.84 -16.14 -24.80
N ALA A 99 -17.64 -16.63 -23.85
CA ALA A 99 -19.07 -16.36 -23.78
C ALA A 99 -19.37 -14.86 -23.62
N ARG A 100 -18.66 -14.14 -22.74
CA ARG A 100 -18.82 -12.67 -22.60
C ARG A 100 -18.45 -11.89 -23.87
N LYS A 101 -17.59 -12.45 -24.72
CA LYS A 101 -17.21 -11.87 -26.02
C LYS A 101 -18.12 -12.33 -27.17
N ALA A 102 -19.20 -13.05 -26.88
CA ALA A 102 -20.09 -13.65 -27.87
C ALA A 102 -19.33 -14.45 -28.95
N ALA A 103 -18.25 -15.15 -28.55
CA ALA A 103 -17.48 -15.97 -29.48
C ALA A 103 -18.24 -17.27 -29.82
N GLU A 104 -18.26 -17.63 -31.10
CA GLU A 104 -18.77 -18.94 -31.54
C GLU A 104 -17.81 -20.06 -31.10
N SER A 105 -18.35 -21.25 -30.80
CA SER A 105 -17.58 -22.45 -30.43
C SER A 105 -16.61 -22.25 -29.26
N THR A 106 -17.08 -21.61 -28.18
CA THR A 106 -16.31 -21.29 -26.96
C THR A 106 -15.49 -22.48 -26.43
N GLU A 107 -16.11 -23.65 -26.35
CA GLU A 107 -15.51 -24.93 -25.89
C GLU A 107 -14.28 -25.34 -26.72
N SER A 108 -14.39 -25.30 -28.04
CA SER A 108 -13.29 -25.68 -28.95
C SER A 108 -12.12 -24.72 -28.83
N ILE A 109 -12.41 -23.41 -28.78
CA ILE A 109 -11.38 -22.38 -28.63
C ILE A 109 -10.70 -22.50 -27.26
N ALA A 110 -11.47 -22.71 -26.18
CA ALA A 110 -10.93 -22.90 -24.84
C ALA A 110 -10.02 -24.14 -24.78
N THR A 111 -10.42 -25.25 -25.38
CA THR A 111 -9.59 -26.47 -25.49
C THR A 111 -8.28 -26.22 -26.24
N GLN A 112 -8.30 -25.46 -27.34
CA GLN A 112 -7.08 -25.07 -28.05
C GLN A 112 -6.17 -24.16 -27.19
N MET A 113 -6.74 -23.28 -26.38
CA MET A 113 -5.99 -22.44 -25.44
C MET A 113 -5.32 -23.29 -24.35
N ILE A 114 -5.98 -24.34 -23.85
CA ILE A 114 -5.37 -25.29 -22.89
C ILE A 114 -4.17 -26.00 -23.51
N LYS A 115 -4.27 -26.48 -24.77
CA LYS A 115 -3.14 -27.09 -25.48
C LYS A 115 -1.93 -26.15 -25.53
N ARG A 116 -2.15 -24.87 -25.83
CA ARG A 116 -1.08 -23.85 -25.84
C ARG A 116 -0.51 -23.59 -24.44
N GLY A 117 -1.37 -23.48 -23.44
CA GLY A 117 -0.96 -23.27 -22.04
C GLY A 117 -0.12 -24.42 -21.48
N LYS A 118 -0.41 -25.66 -21.88
CA LYS A 118 0.38 -26.85 -21.53
C LYS A 118 1.77 -26.83 -22.14
N ALA A 119 1.88 -26.60 -23.46
CA ALA A 119 3.17 -26.49 -24.12
C ALA A 119 4.02 -25.37 -23.50
N TYR A 120 3.42 -24.23 -23.19
CA TYR A 120 4.09 -23.14 -22.47
C TYR A 120 4.56 -23.56 -21.07
N SER A 121 3.75 -24.33 -20.34
CA SER A 121 4.13 -24.85 -19.01
C SER A 121 5.31 -25.82 -19.08
N THR A 122 5.34 -26.70 -20.08
CA THR A 122 6.48 -27.59 -20.34
C THR A 122 7.73 -26.80 -20.72
N ALA A 123 7.59 -25.75 -21.55
CA ALA A 123 8.70 -24.87 -21.92
C ALA A 123 9.30 -24.17 -20.69
N LEU A 124 8.47 -23.66 -19.78
CA LEU A 124 8.94 -23.04 -18.55
C LEU A 124 9.71 -24.04 -17.67
N ARG A 125 9.20 -25.26 -17.48
CA ARG A 125 9.90 -26.29 -16.68
C ARG A 125 11.26 -26.66 -17.28
N ALA A 126 11.33 -26.77 -18.61
CA ALA A 126 12.57 -27.13 -19.28
C ALA A 126 13.64 -26.03 -19.21
N ASN A 127 13.23 -24.75 -19.33
CA ASN A 127 14.16 -23.62 -19.39
C ASN A 127 14.43 -22.95 -18.03
N LEU A 128 13.54 -23.14 -17.05
CA LEU A 128 13.59 -22.47 -15.74
C LEU A 128 13.31 -23.47 -14.59
N PRO A 129 14.07 -24.59 -14.50
CA PRO A 129 13.79 -25.64 -13.53
C PRO A 129 13.92 -25.18 -12.06
N ASP A 130 14.75 -24.17 -11.81
CA ASP A 130 15.05 -23.67 -10.46
C ASP A 130 14.14 -22.51 -10.01
N TYR A 131 13.06 -22.23 -10.75
CA TYR A 131 12.14 -21.12 -10.47
C TYR A 131 10.79 -21.62 -9.92
N VAL A 132 10.26 -20.88 -8.93
CA VAL A 132 8.89 -21.08 -8.45
C VAL A 132 7.91 -20.40 -9.40
N ARG A 133 6.94 -21.16 -9.92
CA ARG A 133 5.91 -20.63 -10.82
C ARG A 133 4.76 -20.02 -10.04
N LEU A 134 4.60 -18.70 -10.14
CA LEU A 134 3.42 -17.99 -9.65
C LEU A 134 2.39 -17.82 -10.77
N SER A 135 1.11 -17.84 -10.42
CA SER A 135 -0.01 -17.83 -11.38
C SER A 135 -1.14 -16.92 -10.91
N ILE A 136 -1.73 -16.16 -11.83
CA ILE A 136 -2.95 -15.37 -11.59
C ILE A 136 -4.23 -16.16 -11.88
N HIS A 137 -4.10 -17.47 -12.01
CA HIS A 137 -5.19 -18.44 -12.13
C HIS A 137 -5.14 -19.39 -10.94
N ASP A 138 -6.29 -19.89 -10.53
CA ASP A 138 -6.42 -20.89 -9.49
C ASP A 138 -5.56 -22.13 -9.78
N SER A 139 -5.12 -22.75 -8.68
CA SER A 139 -4.24 -23.90 -8.66
C SER A 139 -4.37 -24.67 -7.37
N SER A 140 -4.25 -25.99 -7.49
CA SER A 140 -4.02 -26.96 -6.41
C SER A 140 -2.67 -26.79 -5.70
N GLY A 141 -1.76 -25.96 -6.21
CA GLY A 141 -0.44 -25.71 -5.61
C GLY A 141 0.64 -26.73 -5.99
N LYS A 142 0.31 -27.75 -6.79
CA LYS A 142 1.25 -28.80 -7.19
C LYS A 142 2.32 -28.31 -8.17
N ASP A 143 1.90 -27.59 -9.21
CA ASP A 143 2.74 -27.18 -10.35
C ASP A 143 2.95 -25.67 -10.48
N LYS A 144 2.04 -24.89 -9.87
CA LYS A 144 2.07 -23.43 -9.84
C LYS A 144 1.40 -22.97 -8.54
N ILE A 145 1.77 -21.80 -8.04
CA ILE A 145 1.17 -21.22 -6.84
C ILE A 145 0.32 -20.02 -7.25
N SER A 146 -0.93 -20.02 -6.81
CA SER A 146 -1.85 -18.91 -7.01
C SER A 146 -1.38 -17.63 -6.33
N MET A 147 -1.42 -16.50 -7.03
CA MET A 147 -1.06 -15.18 -6.51
C MET A 147 -2.01 -14.10 -7.04
N ALA A 148 -2.65 -13.39 -6.12
CA ALA A 148 -3.40 -12.18 -6.44
C ALA A 148 -2.45 -11.01 -6.73
N LEU A 149 -2.60 -10.36 -7.88
CA LEU A 149 -1.83 -9.15 -8.22
C LEU A 149 -2.38 -7.90 -7.53
N VAL A 150 -3.69 -7.87 -7.31
CA VAL A 150 -4.39 -6.80 -6.62
C VAL A 150 -5.14 -7.44 -5.46
N PRO A 151 -4.90 -7.00 -4.22
CA PRO A 151 -5.62 -7.53 -3.08
C PRO A 151 -7.14 -7.36 -3.26
N ASN A 152 -7.95 -8.43 -3.19
CA ASN A 152 -9.41 -8.32 -3.17
C ASN A 152 -9.91 -8.06 -1.74
N PRO A 153 -10.63 -6.95 -1.45
CA PRO A 153 -11.03 -6.60 -0.09
C PRO A 153 -12.25 -7.41 0.37
N ARG A 154 -13.04 -7.93 -0.56
CA ARG A 154 -14.31 -8.61 -0.26
C ARG A 154 -14.17 -10.10 0.02
N GLU A 155 -13.07 -10.71 -0.43
CA GLU A 155 -12.87 -12.15 -0.31
C GLU A 155 -11.38 -12.48 -0.10
N LYS A 156 -11.03 -12.87 1.13
CA LYS A 156 -9.68 -13.26 1.52
C LYS A 156 -9.30 -14.56 0.78
N GLY A 157 -8.16 -14.55 0.10
CA GLY A 157 -7.68 -15.70 -0.68
C GLY A 157 -8.11 -15.71 -2.15
N SER A 158 -9.03 -14.81 -2.55
CA SER A 158 -9.45 -14.65 -3.94
C SER A 158 -8.33 -14.07 -4.80
N ILE A 159 -8.08 -14.67 -5.98
CA ILE A 159 -7.08 -14.19 -6.95
C ILE A 159 -7.56 -12.92 -7.69
N GLY A 160 -8.87 -12.66 -7.66
CA GLY A 160 -9.49 -11.53 -8.35
C GLY A 160 -9.52 -11.68 -9.87
N LEU A 161 -9.96 -10.61 -10.56
CA LEU A 161 -10.04 -10.61 -12.02
C LEU A 161 -8.67 -10.35 -12.65
N MET A 162 -8.38 -11.03 -13.77
CA MET A 162 -7.15 -10.85 -14.56
C MET A 162 -6.98 -9.39 -15.03
N PRO A 163 -5.75 -8.80 -14.97
CA PRO A 163 -5.52 -7.38 -15.25
C PRO A 163 -5.96 -6.90 -16.64
N TRP A 164 -5.85 -7.73 -17.67
CA TRP A 164 -6.26 -7.38 -19.04
C TRP A 164 -7.77 -7.54 -19.29
N ARG A 165 -8.55 -7.82 -18.24
CA ARG A 165 -10.01 -7.95 -18.30
C ARG A 165 -10.73 -7.08 -17.28
N SER A 166 -9.98 -6.42 -16.42
CA SER A 166 -10.52 -5.65 -15.31
C SER A 166 -9.86 -4.28 -15.29
N VAL A 167 -10.48 -3.40 -14.53
CA VAL A 167 -9.92 -2.12 -14.14
C VAL A 167 -9.72 -2.13 -12.63
N ILE A 168 -8.84 -1.25 -12.17
CA ILE A 168 -8.70 -0.98 -10.74
C ILE A 168 -9.79 0.01 -10.35
N ALA A 169 -10.53 -0.32 -9.30
CA ALA A 169 -11.40 0.60 -8.58
C ALA A 169 -10.81 0.89 -7.20
N ILE A 170 -10.89 2.15 -6.78
CA ILE A 170 -10.60 2.62 -5.42
C ILE A 170 -11.92 3.04 -4.78
N ASP A 171 -12.34 2.29 -3.77
CA ASP A 171 -13.59 2.54 -3.02
C ASP A 171 -13.35 3.64 -1.95
N SER A 172 -14.42 4.17 -1.35
CA SER A 172 -14.39 5.29 -0.39
C SER A 172 -13.60 5.01 0.89
N ASP A 173 -13.36 3.74 1.21
CA ASP A 173 -12.53 3.28 2.34
C ASP A 173 -11.04 3.18 1.97
N GLY A 174 -10.67 3.56 0.75
CA GLY A 174 -9.31 3.42 0.21
C GLY A 174 -8.90 1.98 -0.09
N SER A 175 -9.84 1.03 -0.21
CA SER A 175 -9.55 -0.30 -0.73
C SER A 175 -9.39 -0.28 -2.25
N TYR A 176 -8.42 -1.06 -2.72
CA TYR A 176 -8.25 -1.37 -4.14
C TYR A 176 -8.97 -2.68 -4.45
N ARG A 177 -9.65 -2.76 -5.59
CA ARG A 177 -10.20 -4.02 -6.13
C ARG A 177 -10.20 -4.06 -7.65
N THR A 178 -10.26 -5.26 -8.20
CA THR A 178 -10.47 -5.47 -9.64
C THR A 178 -11.96 -5.60 -9.93
N VAL A 179 -12.44 -4.94 -10.99
CA VAL A 179 -13.85 -4.96 -11.42
C VAL A 179 -13.94 -4.88 -12.93
N TYR A 180 -15.06 -5.32 -13.51
CA TYR A 180 -15.32 -5.10 -14.93
C TYR A 180 -15.72 -3.63 -15.19
N PRO A 181 -15.23 -3.00 -16.27
CA PRO A 181 -15.50 -1.58 -16.54
C PRO A 181 -16.98 -1.23 -16.70
N ASP A 182 -17.79 -2.14 -17.25
CA ASP A 182 -19.23 -1.98 -17.46
C ASP A 182 -20.03 -1.95 -16.15
N GLN A 183 -19.46 -2.38 -15.04
CA GLN A 183 -20.14 -2.49 -13.75
C GLN A 183 -19.91 -1.29 -12.82
N ILE A 184 -19.05 -0.33 -13.20
CA ILE A 184 -18.56 0.68 -12.25
C ILE A 184 -18.66 2.14 -12.71
N GLN A 185 -19.02 2.38 -13.97
CA GLN A 185 -19.05 3.72 -14.56
C GLN A 185 -20.05 4.68 -13.89
N ASP A 186 -21.17 4.16 -13.37
CA ASP A 186 -22.20 5.01 -12.76
C ASP A 186 -21.80 5.52 -11.37
N THR A 187 -21.00 4.74 -10.62
CA THR A 187 -20.67 5.02 -9.22
C THR A 187 -19.27 5.61 -9.04
N HIS A 188 -18.41 5.54 -10.05
CA HIS A 188 -17.01 5.96 -9.97
C HIS A 188 -16.63 6.92 -11.10
N ASP A 189 -15.73 7.85 -10.79
CA ASP A 189 -15.09 8.72 -11.77
C ASP A 189 -13.89 8.01 -12.40
N LEU A 190 -13.75 8.11 -13.72
CA LEU A 190 -12.56 7.66 -14.43
C LEU A 190 -11.42 8.68 -14.25
N ILE A 191 -10.36 8.28 -13.56
CA ILE A 191 -9.19 9.09 -13.32
C ILE A 191 -8.17 8.89 -14.45
N TYR A 192 -7.60 9.99 -14.92
CA TYR A 192 -6.59 10.00 -15.98
C TYR A 192 -5.19 10.28 -15.41
N LYS A 193 -4.17 9.67 -16.00
CA LYS A 193 -2.76 9.97 -15.76
C LYS A 193 -2.06 10.16 -17.09
N ASN A 194 -1.48 11.33 -17.31
CA ASN A 194 -0.82 11.71 -18.58
C ASN A 194 -1.73 11.52 -19.81
N GLY A 195 -3.00 11.93 -19.70
CA GLY A 195 -4.00 11.81 -20.77
C GLY A 195 -4.52 10.38 -21.02
N GLN A 196 -4.08 9.39 -20.25
CA GLN A 196 -4.52 8.00 -20.38
C GLN A 196 -5.46 7.61 -19.23
N PRO A 197 -6.55 6.86 -19.48
CA PRO A 197 -7.35 6.22 -18.45
C PRO A 197 -6.47 5.42 -17.49
N TYR A 198 -6.63 5.62 -16.19
CA TYR A 198 -5.75 5.02 -15.18
C TYR A 198 -6.50 4.09 -14.22
N PHE A 199 -7.48 4.59 -13.48
CA PHE A 199 -8.31 3.79 -12.57
C PHE A 199 -9.67 4.47 -12.34
N PHE A 200 -10.61 3.75 -11.76
CA PHE A 200 -11.89 4.30 -11.30
C PHE A 200 -11.81 4.64 -9.81
N ARG A 201 -12.30 5.81 -9.41
CA ARG A 201 -12.40 6.23 -8.01
C ARG A 201 -13.84 6.48 -7.65
N GLU A 202 -14.30 5.98 -6.51
CA GLU A 202 -15.66 6.23 -6.07
C GLU A 202 -15.97 7.73 -5.98
N LYS A 203 -17.15 8.12 -6.48
CA LYS A 203 -17.59 9.52 -6.53
C LYS A 203 -17.75 10.07 -5.11
N SER A 204 -17.20 11.25 -4.85
CA SER A 204 -17.32 11.92 -3.56
C SER A 204 -17.00 13.41 -3.65
N GLU A 205 -17.81 14.22 -2.98
CA GLU A 205 -17.61 15.68 -2.83
C GLU A 205 -16.27 16.06 -2.19
N LEU A 206 -15.62 15.12 -1.52
CA LEU A 206 -14.28 15.30 -0.95
C LEU A 206 -13.21 15.54 -2.01
N PHE A 207 -13.43 15.08 -3.23
CA PHE A 207 -12.49 15.22 -4.35
C PHE A 207 -12.80 16.42 -5.25
N HIS A 208 -13.85 17.18 -4.97
CA HIS A 208 -14.22 18.38 -5.73
C HIS A 208 -13.80 19.64 -4.97
N TRP A 209 -12.66 20.24 -5.32
CA TRP A 209 -12.14 21.43 -4.62
C TRP A 209 -12.36 22.73 -5.40
N SER A 210 -12.94 22.63 -6.61
CA SER A 210 -13.27 23.75 -7.48
C SER A 210 -14.18 24.78 -6.81
N ASP A 211 -15.08 24.34 -5.93
CA ASP A 211 -16.01 25.22 -5.22
C ASP A 211 -15.29 26.13 -4.21
N SER A 212 -14.08 25.74 -3.80
CA SER A 212 -13.17 26.56 -2.99
C SER A 212 -12.22 27.40 -3.87
N GLY A 213 -12.47 27.48 -5.18
CA GLY A 213 -11.60 28.17 -6.15
C GLY A 213 -10.27 27.44 -6.40
N LEU A 214 -10.14 26.18 -5.96
CA LEU A 214 -8.88 25.45 -5.94
C LEU A 214 -8.92 24.23 -6.85
N GLN A 215 -8.12 24.26 -7.92
CA GLN A 215 -7.93 23.11 -8.79
C GLN A 215 -6.74 22.28 -8.34
N VAL A 216 -6.97 20.98 -8.10
CA VAL A 216 -5.96 20.04 -7.62
C VAL A 216 -6.01 18.71 -8.37
N THR A 217 -4.90 17.99 -8.32
CA THR A 217 -4.80 16.59 -8.72
C THR A 217 -4.62 15.71 -7.49
N PHE A 218 -5.17 14.50 -7.56
CA PHE A 218 -5.08 13.50 -6.49
C PHE A 218 -4.27 12.30 -6.98
N GLU A 219 -3.19 11.98 -6.29
CA GLU A 219 -2.38 10.78 -6.52
C GLU A 219 -2.53 9.84 -5.33
N HIS A 220 -3.15 8.69 -5.54
CA HIS A 220 -3.23 7.65 -4.52
C HIS A 220 -1.89 6.95 -4.35
N LEU A 221 -1.49 6.74 -3.10
CA LEU A 221 -0.31 5.99 -2.71
C LEU A 221 -0.67 4.55 -2.36
N TYR A 222 0.31 3.66 -2.51
CA TYR A 222 0.19 2.26 -2.11
C TYR A 222 1.12 1.96 -0.92
N PRO A 223 0.64 1.27 0.13
CA PRO A 223 -0.66 0.64 0.23
C PRO A 223 -1.80 1.56 0.72
N CYS A 224 -1.48 2.75 1.23
CA CYS A 224 -2.43 3.79 1.64
C CYS A 224 -1.83 5.18 1.43
N GLY A 225 -2.64 6.22 1.58
CA GLY A 225 -2.24 7.63 1.45
C GLY A 225 -2.71 8.30 0.17
N ILE A 226 -2.80 9.63 0.18
CA ILE A 226 -3.04 10.45 -1.01
C ILE A 226 -2.09 11.65 -1.02
N ILE A 227 -1.48 11.94 -2.16
CA ILE A 227 -0.82 13.22 -2.43
C ILE A 227 -1.75 14.11 -3.26
N ILE A 228 -2.01 15.30 -2.75
CA ILE A 228 -2.83 16.34 -3.38
C ILE A 228 -1.91 17.47 -3.83
N ARG A 229 -1.97 17.83 -5.12
CA ARG A 229 -1.12 18.88 -5.71
C ARG A 229 -1.96 19.94 -6.40
N PRO A 230 -1.63 21.24 -6.27
CA PRO A 230 -2.30 22.27 -7.05
C PRO A 230 -1.99 22.11 -8.53
N VAL A 231 -2.95 22.41 -9.40
CA VAL A 231 -2.76 22.42 -10.86
C VAL A 231 -1.90 23.62 -11.28
N HIS A 232 -2.06 24.76 -10.60
CA HIS A 232 -1.32 25.98 -10.89
C HIS A 232 -0.12 26.14 -9.96
N HIS A 233 1.01 26.57 -10.52
CA HIS A 233 2.20 26.91 -9.75
C HIS A 233 1.92 28.06 -8.78
N SER A 234 2.60 28.05 -7.63
CA SER A 234 2.50 29.10 -6.59
C SER A 234 1.10 29.25 -5.97
N THR A 235 0.27 28.21 -6.02
CA THR A 235 -1.02 28.21 -5.32
C THR A 235 -0.78 28.24 -3.80
N SER A 236 -1.38 29.21 -3.12
CA SER A 236 -1.27 29.39 -1.67
C SER A 236 -1.94 28.25 -0.90
N MET A 237 -1.30 27.80 0.19
CA MET A 237 -1.90 26.86 1.13
C MET A 237 -3.15 27.43 1.85
N ARG A 238 -3.35 28.75 1.83
CA ARG A 238 -4.51 29.39 2.46
C ARG A 238 -5.83 28.90 1.87
N LEU A 239 -5.84 28.57 0.58
CA LEU A 239 -7.01 28.09 -0.15
C LEU A 239 -7.40 26.65 0.17
N ILE A 240 -6.56 25.91 0.90
CA ILE A 240 -6.80 24.48 1.15
C ILE A 240 -8.03 24.31 2.06
N PRO A 241 -9.06 23.57 1.63
CA PRO A 241 -10.24 23.30 2.46
C PRO A 241 -9.91 22.24 3.52
N MET A 242 -9.38 22.65 4.68
CA MET A 242 -8.84 21.73 5.69
C MET A 242 -9.87 20.76 6.27
N GLN A 243 -11.16 21.11 6.25
CA GLN A 243 -12.23 20.18 6.64
C GLN A 243 -12.38 19.00 5.66
N LYS A 244 -12.19 19.23 4.34
CA LYS A 244 -12.12 18.13 3.35
C LYS A 244 -10.88 17.28 3.58
N VAL A 245 -9.74 17.90 3.92
CA VAL A 245 -8.49 17.19 4.25
C VAL A 245 -8.68 16.29 5.48
N ARG A 246 -9.29 16.81 6.56
CA ARG A 246 -9.63 16.03 7.76
C ARG A 246 -10.49 14.83 7.38
N HIS A 247 -11.58 15.06 6.64
CA HIS A 247 -12.49 13.98 6.29
C HIS A 247 -11.81 12.92 5.42
N LEU A 248 -11.00 13.32 4.43
CA LEU A 248 -10.20 12.40 3.63
C LEU A 248 -9.25 11.56 4.50
N SER A 249 -8.63 12.17 5.51
CA SER A 249 -7.67 11.46 6.37
C SER A 249 -8.28 10.27 7.13
N ASN A 250 -9.58 10.30 7.46
CA ASN A 250 -10.26 9.18 8.14
C ASN A 250 -10.18 7.83 7.40
N ASN A 251 -10.04 7.85 6.07
CA ASN A 251 -9.99 6.63 5.24
C ASN A 251 -8.71 6.52 4.41
N PHE A 252 -8.07 7.66 4.11
CA PHE A 252 -6.95 7.75 3.18
C PHE A 252 -5.66 8.25 3.83
N SER A 253 -5.55 8.22 5.17
CA SER A 253 -4.34 8.66 5.86
C SER A 253 -3.06 7.92 5.37
N PRO A 254 -1.92 8.62 5.22
CA PRO A 254 -1.75 10.07 5.39
C PRO A 254 -2.22 10.88 4.16
N ILE A 255 -2.68 12.11 4.40
CA ILE A 255 -2.95 13.09 3.35
C ILE A 255 -1.78 14.06 3.25
N VAL A 256 -1.15 14.12 2.07
CA VAL A 256 -0.01 14.99 1.79
C VAL A 256 -0.45 16.11 0.84
N LEU A 257 -0.24 17.36 1.23
CA LEU A 257 -0.49 18.53 0.41
C LEU A 257 0.86 19.02 -0.10
N ARG A 258 1.15 18.79 -1.37
CA ARG A 258 2.48 18.99 -1.95
C ARG A 258 2.47 20.06 -3.05
N GLY A 259 3.45 20.96 -3.01
CA GLY A 259 3.64 22.00 -4.02
C GLY A 259 2.83 23.27 -3.81
N PHE A 260 2.26 23.47 -2.61
CA PHE A 260 1.64 24.74 -2.21
C PHE A 260 2.70 25.75 -1.74
N SER A 261 2.41 27.05 -1.83
CA SER A 261 3.26 28.11 -1.28
C SER A 261 2.85 28.49 0.14
N GLU A 262 3.70 29.28 0.83
CA GLU A 262 3.53 29.77 2.21
C GLU A 262 3.56 28.66 3.27
N THR A 263 4.01 27.45 2.92
CA THR A 263 4.07 26.29 3.83
C THR A 263 5.05 26.45 4.99
N HIS A 264 5.96 27.41 4.89
CA HIS A 264 6.96 27.74 5.92
C HIS A 264 6.57 28.94 6.77
N ASP A 265 5.45 29.59 6.47
CA ASP A 265 4.92 30.68 7.28
C ASP A 265 4.17 30.10 8.49
N GLU A 266 4.74 30.32 9.68
CA GLU A 266 4.25 29.74 10.94
C GLU A 266 2.80 30.15 11.24
N ASP A 267 2.48 31.43 11.12
CA ASP A 267 1.15 31.97 11.44
C ASP A 267 0.11 31.40 10.47
N VAL A 268 0.45 31.29 9.19
CA VAL A 268 -0.43 30.71 8.18
C VAL A 268 -0.68 29.24 8.47
N TRP A 269 0.38 28.49 8.73
CA TRP A 269 0.30 27.07 9.00
C TRP A 269 -0.51 26.77 10.27
N VAL A 270 -0.29 27.51 11.36
CA VAL A 270 -1.07 27.38 12.60
C VAL A 270 -2.55 27.74 12.37
N ASN A 271 -2.84 28.80 11.61
CA ASN A 271 -4.22 29.16 11.27
C ASN A 271 -4.93 28.06 10.45
N LYS A 272 -4.24 27.42 9.50
CA LYS A 272 -4.78 26.22 8.82
C LYS A 272 -4.98 25.05 9.77
N GLY A 273 -4.17 24.93 10.81
CA GLY A 273 -4.38 24.01 11.93
C GLY A 273 -5.72 24.24 12.64
N HIS A 274 -6.08 25.50 12.93
CA HIS A 274 -7.38 25.83 13.52
C HIS A 274 -8.56 25.50 12.61
N GLU A 275 -8.39 25.62 11.30
CA GLU A 275 -9.40 25.16 10.34
C GLU A 275 -9.50 23.64 10.25
N LEU A 276 -8.45 22.90 10.60
CA LEU A 276 -8.42 21.44 10.60
C LEU A 276 -9.07 20.85 11.86
N GLY A 277 -8.94 21.52 13.01
CA GLY A 277 -9.48 21.04 14.28
C GLY A 277 -9.05 21.89 15.47
N LYS A 278 -9.38 21.43 16.67
CA LYS A 278 -8.95 22.07 17.90
C LYS A 278 -7.49 21.68 18.18
N ILE A 279 -6.60 22.65 18.06
CA ILE A 279 -5.18 22.46 18.37
C ILE A 279 -5.00 22.17 19.87
N LEU A 280 -4.17 21.17 20.16
CA LEU A 280 -3.79 20.77 21.51
C LEU A 280 -2.45 21.41 21.89
N THR A 281 -2.41 22.05 23.05
CA THR A 281 -1.19 22.65 23.61
C THR A 281 -0.60 21.72 24.68
N TRP A 282 0.69 21.44 24.58
CA TRP A 282 1.40 20.60 25.53
C TRP A 282 2.18 21.46 26.53
N ALA A 283 2.23 21.05 27.79
CA ALA A 283 2.90 21.82 28.85
C ALA A 283 4.40 22.07 28.57
N VAL A 284 5.07 21.11 27.94
CA VAL A 284 6.53 21.17 27.70
C VAL A 284 6.88 21.78 26.36
N THR A 285 6.15 21.43 25.30
CA THR A 285 6.50 21.79 23.92
C THR A 285 5.67 22.95 23.38
N GLY A 286 4.68 23.43 24.14
CA GLY A 286 3.69 24.38 23.66
C GLY A 286 2.85 23.82 22.52
N THR A 287 2.44 24.70 21.61
CA THR A 287 1.58 24.38 20.46
C THR A 287 2.36 23.69 19.34
N ILE A 288 3.57 24.17 19.04
CA ILE A 288 4.38 23.70 17.92
C ILE A 288 5.53 22.85 18.44
N PHE A 289 5.57 21.59 18.00
CA PHE A 289 6.71 20.71 18.27
C PHE A 289 7.66 20.68 17.08
N LYS A 290 8.89 21.17 17.28
CA LYS A 290 9.96 21.14 16.26
C LYS A 290 10.69 19.78 16.30
N VAL A 291 10.45 18.96 15.29
CA VAL A 291 11.07 17.65 15.09
C VAL A 291 12.35 17.83 14.27
N MET A 292 13.46 18.06 14.97
CA MET A 292 14.79 18.25 14.39
C MET A 292 15.85 17.46 15.15
N ASN A 293 16.97 17.14 14.49
CA ASN A 293 18.10 16.49 15.15
C ASN A 293 18.83 17.50 16.05
N LEU A 294 18.64 17.43 17.36
CA LEU A 294 19.30 18.32 18.32
C LEU A 294 20.75 17.87 18.61
N ARG A 295 21.17 16.72 18.07
CA ARG A 295 22.51 16.12 18.26
C ARG A 295 22.87 15.90 19.74
N GLU A 296 21.85 15.77 20.60
CA GLU A 296 22.04 15.45 22.01
C GLU A 296 22.04 13.93 22.20
N GLU A 297 23.11 13.40 22.82
CA GLU A 297 23.33 11.97 22.97
C GLU A 297 23.09 11.44 24.40
N SER A 298 22.49 12.26 25.27
CA SER A 298 22.23 11.89 26.66
C SER A 298 21.04 10.93 26.78
N ARG A 299 21.04 10.05 27.80
CA ARG A 299 19.86 9.20 28.14
C ARG A 299 18.60 10.00 28.50
N MET A 300 18.76 11.30 28.75
CA MET A 300 17.69 12.23 29.12
C MET A 300 17.11 12.93 27.89
N ALA A 301 17.76 12.85 26.73
CA ALA A 301 17.30 13.45 25.50
C ALA A 301 16.15 12.66 24.87
N ASN A 302 15.28 13.37 24.14
CA ASN A 302 14.16 12.78 23.45
C ASN A 302 14.64 12.10 22.15
N ASN A 303 14.38 10.80 22.01
CA ASN A 303 14.74 10.01 20.81
C ASN A 303 14.15 10.60 19.51
N VAL A 304 13.02 11.30 19.58
CA VAL A 304 12.42 11.98 18.42
C VAL A 304 13.37 13.03 17.82
N THR A 305 14.24 13.61 18.64
CA THR A 305 15.26 14.60 18.27
C THR A 305 16.64 14.02 17.96
N SER A 306 16.74 12.69 17.77
CA SER A 306 17.96 12.02 17.31
C SER A 306 17.86 11.59 15.84
N ASN A 307 18.91 10.93 15.31
CA ASN A 307 18.91 10.29 13.99
C ASN A 307 18.70 8.77 14.02
N GLU A 308 18.49 8.17 15.20
CA GLU A 308 18.16 6.76 15.34
C GLU A 308 16.75 6.48 14.78
N SER A 309 16.50 5.22 14.41
CA SER A 309 15.13 4.78 14.14
C SER A 309 14.28 4.93 15.40
N LEU A 310 12.97 5.12 15.23
CA LEU A 310 12.01 5.12 16.32
C LEU A 310 11.23 3.79 16.34
N PRO A 311 10.67 3.38 17.49
CA PRO A 311 9.69 2.29 17.52
C PRO A 311 8.40 2.70 16.79
N MET A 312 7.68 1.74 16.20
CA MET A 312 6.32 1.98 15.71
C MET A 312 5.42 2.34 16.89
N HIS A 313 4.69 3.45 16.79
CA HIS A 313 3.83 3.92 17.88
C HIS A 313 2.69 4.79 17.35
N PHE A 314 1.85 5.26 18.27
CA PHE A 314 0.95 6.39 18.07
C PHE A 314 1.33 7.49 19.06
N ASP A 315 1.07 8.75 18.71
CA ASP A 315 1.35 9.86 19.59
C ASP A 315 0.34 9.91 20.75
N GLY A 316 0.80 10.34 21.92
CA GLY A 316 -0.04 10.52 23.11
C GLY A 316 -0.27 9.25 23.94
N ILE A 317 0.58 8.23 23.81
CA ILE A 317 0.55 7.02 24.67
C ILE A 317 0.71 7.33 26.17
N PHE A 318 1.24 8.51 26.51
CA PHE A 318 1.40 8.99 27.89
C PHE A 318 0.38 10.05 28.29
N LYS A 319 -0.59 10.39 27.43
CA LYS A 319 -1.61 11.40 27.73
C LYS A 319 -2.84 10.71 28.29
N PHE A 320 -3.16 11.00 29.55
CA PHE A 320 -4.33 10.47 30.25
C PHE A 320 -5.19 11.62 30.75
N ASP A 321 -6.51 11.47 30.62
CA ASP A 321 -7.49 12.34 31.24
C ASP A 321 -8.13 11.60 32.42
N ASP A 322 -8.46 12.34 33.47
CA ASP A 322 -9.21 11.82 34.62
C ASP A 322 -10.69 11.77 34.24
N CYS A 323 -11.27 10.57 34.20
CA CYS A 323 -12.68 10.34 33.90
C CYS A 323 -13.39 9.77 35.14
N GLU A 324 -14.36 10.51 35.67
CA GLU A 324 -15.19 10.05 36.78
C GLU A 324 -16.27 9.08 36.27
N ASP A 325 -16.36 7.92 36.91
CA ASP A 325 -17.44 6.96 36.69
C ASP A 325 -18.75 7.55 37.23
N PRO A 326 -19.76 7.81 36.38
CA PRO A 326 -20.98 8.51 36.79
C PRO A 326 -21.85 7.69 37.77
N VAL A 327 -21.59 6.39 37.93
CA VAL A 327 -22.34 5.52 38.83
C VAL A 327 -21.61 5.33 40.15
N THR A 328 -20.29 5.11 40.12
CA THR A 328 -19.49 4.82 41.33
C THR A 328 -18.79 6.04 41.91
N GLY A 329 -18.65 7.13 41.16
CA GLY A 329 -17.84 8.30 41.53
C GLY A 329 -16.32 8.04 41.47
N GLU A 330 -15.91 6.87 40.97
CA GLU A 330 -14.49 6.50 40.90
C GLU A 330 -13.81 7.22 39.73
N VAL A 331 -12.72 7.94 39.99
CA VAL A 331 -11.92 8.58 38.95
C VAL A 331 -10.94 7.58 38.35
N LYS A 332 -11.12 7.28 37.06
CA LYS A 332 -10.26 6.41 36.27
C LYS A 332 -9.44 7.23 35.28
N LYS A 333 -8.15 6.90 35.15
CA LYS A 333 -7.29 7.48 34.11
C LYS A 333 -7.55 6.81 32.78
N VAL A 334 -8.03 7.57 31.81
CA VAL A 334 -8.34 7.09 30.46
C VAL A 334 -7.36 7.69 29.48
N LEU A 335 -6.80 6.87 28.60
CA LEU A 335 -5.87 7.33 27.57
C LEU A 335 -6.59 8.29 26.60
N SER A 336 -6.01 9.47 26.40
CA SER A 336 -6.58 10.57 25.59
C SER A 336 -5.56 11.07 24.56
N PRO A 337 -5.17 10.23 23.59
CA PRO A 337 -4.20 10.62 22.58
C PRO A 337 -4.80 11.66 21.62
N PRO A 338 -3.98 12.49 20.94
CA PRO A 338 -4.47 13.36 19.88
C PRO A 338 -5.10 12.55 18.75
N GLY A 339 -6.19 13.05 18.15
CA GLY A 339 -6.84 12.44 17.01
C GLY A 339 -6.04 12.60 15.72
N TYR A 340 -5.40 13.77 15.51
CA TYR A 340 -4.65 14.06 14.29
C TYR A 340 -3.30 14.69 14.56
N GLN A 341 -2.38 14.45 13.62
CA GLN A 341 -1.11 15.16 13.52
C GLN A 341 -1.12 15.99 12.24
N TYR A 342 -0.70 17.24 12.35
CA TYR A 342 -0.48 18.11 11.18
C TYR A 342 0.97 18.57 11.17
N PHE A 343 1.65 18.33 10.04
CA PHE A 343 3.06 18.62 9.85
C PHE A 343 3.29 19.65 8.75
N THR A 344 4.37 20.41 8.87
CA THR A 344 5.04 21.10 7.75
C THR A 344 6.51 20.67 7.67
N CYS A 345 7.02 20.43 6.46
CA CYS A 345 8.40 20.04 6.21
C CYS A 345 9.25 21.24 5.75
N LEU A 346 10.18 21.66 6.62
CA LEU A 346 11.09 22.76 6.36
C LEU A 346 12.34 22.25 5.63
N GLU A 347 12.90 21.15 6.13
CA GLU A 347 14.04 20.44 5.56
C GLU A 347 13.86 18.93 5.70
N THR A 348 14.40 18.16 4.75
CA THR A 348 14.29 16.69 4.72
C THR A 348 15.64 16.03 4.49
N ALA A 349 15.79 14.81 5.03
CA ALA A 349 16.87 13.91 4.66
C ALA A 349 16.90 13.66 3.13
N PRO A 350 18.06 13.28 2.57
CA PRO A 350 18.17 12.92 1.16
C PRO A 350 17.15 11.86 0.73
N LYS A 351 16.72 11.93 -0.54
CA LYS A 351 15.75 10.98 -1.08
C LYS A 351 16.23 9.54 -0.91
N GLY A 352 15.38 8.71 -0.28
CA GLY A 352 15.70 7.30 0.00
C GLY A 352 16.32 7.06 1.38
N ASP A 353 16.49 8.09 2.20
CA ASP A 353 16.97 8.00 3.58
C ASP A 353 15.91 8.55 4.55
N GLY A 354 15.88 8.06 5.80
CA GLY A 354 15.02 8.62 6.86
C GLY A 354 13.51 8.59 6.60
N HIS A 355 13.00 7.53 5.98
CA HIS A 355 11.59 7.36 5.69
C HIS A 355 10.73 7.51 6.94
N THR A 356 9.62 8.25 6.82
CA THR A 356 8.52 8.13 7.78
C THR A 356 7.67 6.94 7.37
N LEU A 357 7.42 6.04 8.31
CA LEU A 357 6.61 4.86 8.10
C LEU A 357 5.22 5.11 8.66
N PHE A 358 4.19 4.69 7.93
CA PHE A 358 2.79 4.78 8.34
C PHE A 358 2.11 3.43 8.16
N CYS A 359 1.76 2.75 9.25
CA CYS A 359 1.01 1.50 9.24
C CYS A 359 -0.48 1.78 9.40
N ASN A 360 -1.27 1.33 8.43
CA ASN A 360 -2.72 1.50 8.44
C ASN A 360 -3.43 0.33 9.13
N SER A 361 -4.23 0.62 10.15
CA SER A 361 -4.93 -0.39 10.94
C SER A 361 -5.88 -1.27 10.13
N ARG A 362 -6.62 -0.70 9.17
CA ARG A 362 -7.53 -1.47 8.32
C ARG A 362 -6.76 -2.52 7.51
N LEU A 363 -5.60 -2.15 6.97
CA LEU A 363 -4.73 -3.09 6.26
C LEU A 363 -4.12 -4.13 7.20
N PHE A 364 -3.77 -3.74 8.42
CA PHE A 364 -3.30 -4.68 9.46
C PHE A 364 -4.31 -5.81 9.67
N PHE A 365 -5.57 -5.49 9.96
CA PHE A 365 -6.62 -6.50 10.19
C PHE A 365 -6.91 -7.33 8.93
N ARG A 366 -6.87 -6.70 7.76
CA ARG A 366 -7.09 -7.37 6.47
C ARG A 366 -6.07 -8.48 6.20
N PHE A 367 -4.81 -8.24 6.52
CA PHE A 367 -3.72 -9.16 6.21
C PHE A 367 -3.34 -10.08 7.39
N LEU A 368 -4.13 -10.13 8.47
CA LEU A 368 -3.91 -11.04 9.57
C LEU A 368 -3.81 -12.49 9.08
N PRO A 369 -2.73 -13.22 9.43
CA PRO A 369 -2.61 -14.63 9.09
C PRO A 369 -3.51 -15.48 10.01
N VAL A 370 -4.00 -16.61 9.52
CA VAL A 370 -4.64 -17.64 10.35
C VAL A 370 -3.64 -18.11 11.42
N PRO A 371 -4.06 -18.38 12.67
CA PRO A 371 -5.44 -18.34 13.20
C PRO A 371 -5.86 -16.99 13.79
N TRP A 372 -5.13 -15.91 13.53
CA TRP A 372 -5.44 -14.60 14.09
C TRP A 372 -6.60 -13.93 13.35
N SER A 373 -7.55 -13.40 14.12
CA SER A 373 -8.72 -12.68 13.61
C SER A 373 -8.98 -11.43 14.44
N LEU A 374 -9.81 -10.53 13.92
CA LEU A 374 -10.22 -9.33 14.66
C LEU A 374 -10.90 -9.72 15.98
N GLU A 375 -11.79 -10.70 15.94
CA GLU A 375 -12.58 -11.15 17.09
C GLU A 375 -11.70 -11.72 18.21
N ARG A 376 -10.63 -12.44 17.85
CA ARG A 376 -9.65 -12.95 18.82
C ARG A 376 -8.83 -11.82 19.44
N LEU A 377 -8.49 -10.81 18.66
CA LEU A 377 -7.62 -9.70 19.10
C LEU A 377 -8.37 -8.56 19.80
N ASP A 378 -9.67 -8.41 19.58
CA ASP A 378 -10.51 -7.35 20.17
C ASP A 378 -10.45 -7.28 21.71
N PRO A 379 -10.51 -8.40 22.47
CA PRO A 379 -10.39 -8.35 23.93
C PRO A 379 -8.94 -8.25 24.44
N VAL A 380 -7.93 -8.27 23.56
CA VAL A 380 -6.53 -8.36 24.00
C VAL A 380 -6.08 -7.03 24.60
N THR A 381 -5.42 -7.12 25.75
CA THR A 381 -4.74 -6.01 26.40
C THR A 381 -3.26 -6.28 26.54
N TRP A 382 -2.48 -5.20 26.63
CA TRP A 382 -1.04 -5.25 26.77
C TRP A 382 -0.56 -4.25 27.83
N GLU A 383 0.61 -4.54 28.40
CA GLU A 383 1.33 -3.64 29.29
C GLU A 383 2.57 -3.08 28.61
N MET A 384 2.88 -1.83 28.93
CA MET A 384 4.11 -1.15 28.56
C MET A 384 4.85 -0.73 29.82
N THR A 385 6.10 -1.14 29.93
CA THR A 385 7.04 -0.66 30.94
C THR A 385 8.15 0.10 30.23
N ASN A 386 8.30 1.40 30.51
CA ASN A 386 9.40 2.18 29.95
C ASN A 386 10.48 2.46 30.99
N GLY A 387 11.74 2.36 30.58
CA GLY A 387 12.91 2.73 31.37
C GLY A 387 13.48 4.08 30.88
N GLY A 388 13.88 4.98 31.79
CA GLY A 388 14.47 6.28 31.44
C GLY A 388 13.83 7.46 32.17
N PHE A 389 13.81 8.64 31.51
CA PHE A 389 13.36 9.93 32.07
C PHE A 389 11.93 9.92 32.65
N TRP A 390 11.06 9.02 32.16
CA TRP A 390 9.68 8.84 32.63
C TRP A 390 9.39 7.37 32.94
N SER A 391 10.06 6.77 33.93
CA SER A 391 9.77 5.38 34.32
C SER A 391 8.31 5.23 34.75
N ASN A 392 7.54 4.45 34.00
CA ASN A 392 6.11 4.23 34.21
C ASN A 392 5.71 2.83 33.74
N VAL A 393 4.64 2.31 34.33
CA VAL A 393 4.04 1.04 33.93
C VAL A 393 2.58 1.31 33.59
N HIS A 394 2.24 1.11 32.33
CA HIS A 394 0.88 1.23 31.82
C HIS A 394 0.33 -0.17 31.56
N LYS A 395 -0.76 -0.52 32.23
CA LYS A 395 -1.42 -1.84 32.15
C LYS A 395 -2.82 -1.70 31.57
N GLY A 396 -3.38 -2.80 31.08
CA GLY A 396 -4.74 -2.80 30.53
C GLY A 396 -4.90 -1.95 29.28
N LEU A 397 -3.82 -1.69 28.52
CA LEU A 397 -3.93 -0.94 27.27
C LEU A 397 -4.62 -1.84 26.24
N PRO A 398 -5.75 -1.42 25.64
CA PRO A 398 -6.42 -2.24 24.64
C PRO A 398 -5.56 -2.29 23.37
N LEU A 399 -5.39 -3.48 22.80
CA LEU A 399 -4.73 -3.63 21.49
C LEU A 399 -5.58 -3.04 20.37
N ILE A 400 -6.91 -3.04 20.53
CA ILE A 400 -7.87 -2.56 19.54
C ILE A 400 -8.76 -1.50 20.15
N MET A 401 -8.95 -0.39 19.44
CA MET A 401 -10.01 0.58 19.73
C MET A 401 -10.85 0.85 18.48
N ARG A 402 -12.03 1.45 18.66
CA ARG A 402 -12.89 1.86 17.55
C ARG A 402 -12.59 3.31 17.16
N HIS A 403 -12.45 3.56 15.87
CA HIS A 403 -12.30 4.92 15.36
C HIS A 403 -13.59 5.72 15.64
N PRO A 404 -13.52 6.94 16.22
CA PRO A 404 -14.72 7.66 16.65
C PRO A 404 -15.64 8.09 15.49
N VAL A 405 -15.08 8.34 14.30
CA VAL A 405 -15.86 8.73 13.11
C VAL A 405 -16.36 7.54 12.29
N THR A 406 -15.48 6.59 11.93
CA THR A 406 -15.79 5.49 11.01
C THR A 406 -16.20 4.20 11.72
N ASN A 407 -16.05 4.13 13.05
CA ASN A 407 -16.22 2.92 13.87
C ASN A 407 -15.30 1.74 13.47
N ALA A 408 -14.32 1.97 12.59
CA ALA A 408 -13.40 0.95 12.13
C ALA A 408 -12.46 0.51 13.28
N PRO A 409 -12.07 -0.77 13.34
CA PRO A 409 -11.08 -1.24 14.31
C PRO A 409 -9.71 -0.61 14.00
N CYS A 410 -9.06 -0.11 15.05
CA CYS A 410 -7.75 0.54 15.00
C CYS A 410 -6.78 -0.18 15.95
N VAL A 411 -5.63 -0.63 15.43
CA VAL A 411 -4.60 -1.24 16.27
C VAL A 411 -3.87 -0.16 17.04
N ARG A 412 -3.75 -0.34 18.36
CA ARG A 412 -3.08 0.58 19.29
C ARG A 412 -1.90 -0.15 19.90
N TRP A 413 -0.72 0.19 19.39
CA TRP A 413 0.50 -0.56 19.67
C TRP A 413 1.69 0.37 19.81
N HIS A 414 2.65 -0.05 20.63
CA HIS A 414 3.99 0.49 20.67
C HIS A 414 4.97 -0.68 20.49
N SER A 415 5.90 -0.58 19.54
CA SER A 415 6.91 -1.62 19.33
C SER A 415 7.81 -1.76 20.57
N PRO A 416 8.20 -2.99 20.95
CA PRO A 416 9.29 -3.20 21.89
C PRO A 416 10.56 -2.50 21.42
N TRP A 417 11.28 -1.89 22.35
CA TRP A 417 12.45 -1.08 22.04
C TRP A 417 13.50 -1.23 23.13
N ASP A 418 14.35 -2.25 22.99
CA ASP A 418 15.34 -2.63 23.99
C ASP A 418 16.67 -1.86 23.83
N SER A 419 17.56 -2.02 24.80
CA SER A 419 18.87 -1.34 24.84
C SER A 419 19.79 -1.64 23.66
N ASP A 420 19.56 -2.75 22.96
CA ASP A 420 20.31 -3.10 21.74
C ASP A 420 19.88 -2.25 20.53
N ARG A 421 18.71 -1.61 20.60
CA ARG A 421 18.13 -0.78 19.52
C ARG A 421 18.27 0.72 19.77
N THR A 422 18.54 1.14 21.01
CA THR A 422 18.59 2.55 21.40
C THR A 422 19.54 2.78 22.56
N LYS A 423 20.22 3.92 22.55
CA LYS A 423 20.95 4.44 23.71
C LYS A 423 20.09 5.29 24.65
N TYR A 424 18.85 5.59 24.25
CA TYR A 424 17.86 6.41 24.96
C TYR A 424 16.90 5.53 25.80
N SER A 425 15.68 6.01 26.07
CA SER A 425 14.65 5.29 26.81
C SER A 425 14.26 3.98 26.14
N THR A 426 14.17 2.91 26.93
CA THR A 426 13.75 1.58 26.49
C THR A 426 12.27 1.35 26.77
N TYR A 427 11.64 0.48 25.99
CA TYR A 427 10.22 0.15 26.09
C TYR A 427 10.04 -1.36 26.05
N ASN A 428 9.70 -1.94 27.19
CA ASN A 428 9.35 -3.36 27.30
C ASN A 428 7.83 -3.52 27.18
N ILE A 429 7.41 -4.45 26.33
CA ILE A 429 6.00 -4.72 26.02
C ILE A 429 5.68 -6.15 26.37
N ARG A 430 4.53 -6.37 27.01
CA ARG A 430 4.03 -7.72 27.33
C ARG A 430 2.53 -7.81 27.09
N ILE A 431 2.10 -8.91 26.49
CA ILE A 431 0.68 -9.21 26.30
C ILE A 431 0.10 -9.70 27.63
N GLU A 432 -1.06 -9.21 28.06
CA GLU A 432 -1.58 -9.53 29.39
C GLU A 432 -2.45 -10.79 29.40
N ASN A 433 -3.24 -11.01 28.33
CA ASN A 433 -4.32 -11.99 28.30
C ASN A 433 -4.37 -12.85 27.02
N GLU A 434 -3.24 -12.96 26.31
CA GLU A 434 -3.06 -13.79 25.11
C GLU A 434 -1.59 -14.24 25.01
N ASP A 435 -1.29 -15.15 24.08
CA ASP A 435 0.06 -15.68 23.86
C ASP A 435 1.09 -14.58 23.50
N GLN A 436 2.29 -14.65 24.11
CA GLN A 436 3.34 -13.64 23.89
C GLN A 436 3.88 -13.62 22.45
N SER A 437 3.73 -14.71 21.67
CA SER A 437 4.08 -14.73 20.24
C SER A 437 3.28 -13.73 19.42
N LEU A 438 2.16 -13.22 19.96
CA LEU A 438 1.41 -12.11 19.36
C LEU A 438 2.29 -10.88 19.15
N THR A 439 3.24 -10.59 20.03
CA THR A 439 4.19 -9.48 19.86
C THR A 439 4.97 -9.59 18.55
N GLU A 440 5.52 -10.78 18.24
CA GLU A 440 6.27 -11.00 17.00
C GLU A 440 5.38 -10.88 15.76
N LEU A 441 4.12 -11.36 15.86
CA LEU A 441 3.14 -11.19 14.81
C LEU A 441 2.85 -9.71 14.54
N VAL A 442 2.53 -8.94 15.58
CA VAL A 442 2.20 -7.52 15.45
C VAL A 442 3.38 -6.79 14.84
N GLU A 443 4.60 -7.02 15.32
CA GLU A 443 5.82 -6.43 14.76
C GLU A 443 5.98 -6.77 13.27
N LYS A 444 5.85 -8.05 12.88
CA LYS A 444 5.91 -8.43 11.46
C LYS A 444 4.86 -7.72 10.61
N MET A 445 3.68 -7.51 11.17
CA MET A 445 2.54 -6.92 10.48
C MET A 445 2.65 -5.40 10.36
N VAL A 446 3.11 -4.67 11.38
CA VAL A 446 3.18 -3.20 11.33
C VAL A 446 4.29 -2.67 10.41
N TYR A 447 5.27 -3.48 10.06
CA TYR A 447 6.32 -3.13 9.07
C TYR A 447 6.11 -3.77 7.69
N ASN A 448 5.06 -4.58 7.49
CA ASN A 448 4.79 -5.28 6.24
C ASN A 448 4.52 -4.28 5.09
N PHE A 449 5.09 -4.49 3.89
CA PHE A 449 4.86 -3.61 2.74
C PHE A 449 3.39 -3.53 2.29
N ARG A 450 2.54 -4.50 2.68
CA ARG A 450 1.11 -4.49 2.38
C ARG A 450 0.28 -3.66 3.36
N THR A 451 0.83 -3.27 4.50
CA THR A 451 0.15 -2.54 5.58
C THR A 451 0.80 -1.20 5.89
N CYS A 452 2.08 -1.05 5.53
CA CYS A 452 2.93 0.04 5.96
C CYS A 452 3.53 0.80 4.77
N LEU A 453 3.11 2.06 4.63
CA LEU A 453 3.67 3.02 3.68
C LEU A 453 5.06 3.45 4.13
N ARG A 454 6.01 3.47 3.18
CA ARG A 454 7.35 4.08 3.34
C ARG A 454 7.34 5.44 2.65
N PHE A 455 7.12 6.48 3.43
CA PHE A 455 6.95 7.83 2.91
C PHE A 455 8.29 8.58 2.86
N THR A 456 8.50 9.32 1.77
CA THR A 456 9.64 10.23 1.60
C THR A 456 9.10 11.65 1.45
N TRP A 457 9.58 12.52 2.31
CA TRP A 457 9.22 13.92 2.35
C TRP A 457 9.85 14.70 1.20
N GLU A 458 9.16 15.75 0.77
CA GLU A 458 9.72 16.84 -0.01
C GLU A 458 9.61 18.14 0.79
N LYS A 459 10.56 19.05 0.60
CA LYS A 459 10.53 20.37 1.23
C LYS A 459 9.24 21.10 0.85
N GLY A 460 8.55 21.64 1.86
CA GLY A 460 7.26 22.30 1.70
C GLY A 460 6.06 21.37 1.74
N ASP A 461 6.25 20.06 1.92
CA ASP A 461 5.13 19.16 2.19
C ASP A 461 4.39 19.59 3.46
N LEU A 462 3.07 19.65 3.36
CA LEU A 462 2.19 19.60 4.52
C LEU A 462 1.59 18.19 4.62
N LEU A 463 1.47 17.65 5.82
CA LEU A 463 0.94 16.28 6.00
C LEU A 463 -0.06 16.25 7.15
N VAL A 464 -1.26 15.74 6.88
CA VAL A 464 -2.27 15.41 7.90
C VAL A 464 -2.33 13.90 8.04
N ASN A 465 -2.09 13.42 9.26
CA ASN A 465 -2.20 12.01 9.60
C ASN A 465 -3.27 11.83 10.68
N ASP A 466 -4.20 10.90 10.44
CA ASP A 466 -5.10 10.36 11.44
C ASP A 466 -4.30 9.46 12.40
N ASN A 467 -4.03 9.98 13.61
CA ASN A 467 -3.25 9.30 14.64
C ASN A 467 -4.06 8.20 15.35
N ILE A 468 -5.36 8.08 15.09
CA ILE A 468 -6.21 7.04 15.65
C ILE A 468 -6.05 5.77 14.80
N SER A 469 -6.22 5.87 13.48
CA SER A 469 -6.16 4.73 12.57
C SER A 469 -4.74 4.33 12.13
N MET A 470 -3.77 5.23 12.30
CA MET A 470 -2.39 4.99 11.87
C MET A 470 -1.43 4.81 13.04
N LEU A 471 -0.57 3.81 12.94
CA LEU A 471 0.70 3.81 13.66
C LEU A 471 1.76 4.43 12.77
N HIS A 472 2.78 5.03 13.36
CA HIS A 472 3.85 5.64 12.61
C HIS A 472 5.21 5.52 13.31
N THR A 473 6.26 5.71 12.52
CA THR A 473 7.63 5.82 13.00
C THR A 473 8.53 6.47 11.94
N ARG A 474 9.83 6.53 12.20
CA ARG A 474 10.87 6.99 11.30
C ARG A 474 12.00 5.95 11.28
N THR A 475 12.51 5.63 10.09
CA THR A 475 13.76 4.86 9.96
C THR A 475 14.94 5.71 10.42
N SER A 476 16.09 5.08 10.66
CA SER A 476 17.32 5.84 10.86
C SER A 476 17.65 6.67 9.62
N TYR A 477 18.48 7.70 9.81
CA TYR A 477 19.02 8.50 8.72
C TYR A 477 20.42 9.01 9.00
N THR A 478 21.08 9.44 7.93
CA THR A 478 22.43 9.97 7.97
C THR A 478 22.50 11.21 8.87
N SER A 479 23.40 11.20 9.87
CA SER A 479 23.47 12.23 10.93
C SER A 479 23.84 13.64 10.45
N ASN A 480 24.39 13.78 9.25
CA ASN A 480 24.89 15.05 8.70
C ASN A 480 23.90 15.79 7.80
N CYS A 481 22.64 15.36 7.69
CA CYS A 481 21.63 16.10 6.93
C CYS A 481 20.80 17.03 7.82
N ASP A 482 20.40 18.16 7.26
CA ASP A 482 19.39 19.03 7.86
C ASP A 482 18.01 18.39 7.65
N ARG A 483 17.35 18.07 8.76
CA ARG A 483 15.98 17.53 8.76
C ARG A 483 15.19 18.27 9.83
N GLU A 484 14.18 19.01 9.40
CA GLU A 484 13.34 19.81 10.27
C GLU A 484 11.89 19.74 9.80
N MET A 485 11.03 19.27 10.71
CA MET A 485 9.59 19.24 10.52
C MET A 485 8.95 19.86 11.74
N TRP A 486 7.90 20.65 11.56
CA TRP A 486 7.09 21.11 12.68
C TRP A 486 5.81 20.29 12.73
N ARG A 487 5.33 20.03 13.94
CA ARG A 487 4.11 19.25 14.21
C ARG A 487 3.21 20.01 15.16
N ILE A 488 1.92 20.07 14.84
CA ILE A 488 0.87 20.36 15.81
C ILE A 488 -0.01 19.12 15.99
N HIS A 489 -0.57 18.97 17.19
CA HIS A 489 -1.57 17.96 17.50
C HIS A 489 -2.96 18.57 17.53
N LEU A 490 -3.95 17.81 17.07
CA LEU A 490 -5.35 18.20 17.12
C LEU A 490 -6.18 17.14 17.85
N ASP A 491 -7.39 17.53 18.23
CA ASP A 491 -8.42 16.71 18.87
C ASP A 491 -8.63 15.34 18.23
#